data_AF-A0A158NS29-F1
#
_entry.id   AF-A0A158NS29-F1
#
_cell.length_a   1.000
_cell.length_b   1.000
_cell.length_c   1.000
_cell.angle_alpha   90.00
_cell.angle_beta   90.00
_cell.angle_gamma   90.00
#
_symmetry.space_group_name_H-M   'P 1'
#
loop_
_entity.id
_entity.type
_entity.pdbx_description
1 polymer ?
#
loop_
_entity_poly.entity_id
_entity_poly.type
_entity_poly.pdbx_seq_one_letter_code
_entity_poly.pdbx_strand_id
1 'polypeptide(L)'
;MSSLNILYRTFLGENYYEWAIGLNRTSLALFGVWPKNNETKQKKLISNIFTILMLIIAICGCYIPNPGKLLPLQTYYIYDRDKSPFYEITYIMQGLGLSAVAIMYTGVDSFLSLLVFHIISQGRDLSIPRLTFIITIFVNAFGHTCVYCAVGEILVAQCEGIYQAAYKYKWYNLESKKAKNLMMIMIRANKSLYLTAGKLFPMTMSTFCNLLKTSGGYISVLLAHRE
;
A
#
# COMPACT_ATOMS: atom_id res chain seq x y z
N MET A 1 -43.98 -33.43 -33.57
CA MET A 1 -43.28 -33.25 -32.28
C MET A 1 -41.85 -32.66 -32.42
N SER A 2 -41.29 -32.51 -33.64
CA SER A 2 -39.97 -31.88 -33.84
C SER A 2 -40.03 -30.35 -34.04
N SER A 3 -41.07 -29.80 -34.66
CA SER A 3 -41.12 -28.35 -34.94
C SER A 3 -41.35 -27.46 -33.72
N LEU A 4 -42.08 -27.93 -32.69
CA LEU A 4 -42.24 -27.19 -31.43
C LEU A 4 -40.95 -27.17 -30.59
N ASN A 5 -40.17 -28.25 -30.63
CA ASN A 5 -38.90 -28.35 -29.90
C ASN A 5 -37.78 -27.50 -30.52
N ILE A 6 -37.84 -27.27 -31.83
CA ILE A 6 -36.90 -26.37 -32.51
C ILE A 6 -37.24 -24.92 -32.16
N LEU A 7 -38.52 -24.53 -32.22
CA LEU A 7 -38.96 -23.16 -31.88
C LEU A 7 -38.79 -22.84 -30.40
N TYR A 8 -39.02 -23.81 -29.50
CA TYR A 8 -38.78 -23.65 -28.07
C TYR A 8 -37.28 -23.49 -27.74
N ARG A 9 -36.40 -24.19 -28.48
CA ARG A 9 -34.95 -24.14 -28.28
C ARG A 9 -34.31 -22.87 -28.88
N THR A 10 -34.84 -22.32 -29.96
CA THR A 10 -34.40 -21.02 -30.50
C THR A 10 -34.97 -19.82 -29.73
N PHE A 11 -36.23 -19.87 -29.28
CA PHE A 11 -36.88 -18.68 -28.68
C PHE A 11 -36.57 -18.48 -27.18
N LEU A 12 -36.37 -19.55 -26.40
CA LEU A 12 -36.00 -19.46 -24.97
C LEU A 12 -34.49 -19.51 -24.73
N GLY A 13 -33.71 -20.11 -25.65
CA GLY A 13 -32.26 -20.19 -25.56
C GLY A 13 -31.60 -18.82 -25.74
N GLU A 14 -31.86 -18.13 -26.84
CA GLU A 14 -31.15 -16.86 -27.13
C GLU A 14 -31.45 -15.75 -26.11
N ASN A 15 -32.71 -15.58 -25.70
CA ASN A 15 -33.09 -14.51 -24.78
C ASN A 15 -32.57 -14.69 -23.33
N TYR A 16 -32.39 -15.94 -22.86
CA TYR A 16 -31.95 -16.19 -21.48
C TYR A 16 -30.45 -15.88 -21.28
N TYR A 17 -29.63 -16.11 -22.30
CA TYR A 17 -28.19 -15.86 -22.21
C TYR A 17 -27.82 -14.43 -22.58
N GLU A 18 -28.62 -13.75 -23.42
CA GLU A 18 -28.38 -12.35 -23.82
C GLU A 18 -28.36 -11.38 -22.64
N TRP A 19 -29.25 -11.54 -21.64
CA TRP A 19 -29.22 -10.68 -20.46
C TRP A 19 -27.96 -10.89 -19.61
N ALA A 20 -27.54 -12.15 -19.42
CA ALA A 20 -26.33 -12.49 -18.67
C ALA A 20 -25.06 -12.09 -19.42
N ILE A 21 -25.03 -12.24 -20.75
CA ILE A 21 -23.95 -11.78 -21.63
C ILE A 21 -23.91 -10.24 -21.64
N GLY A 22 -25.06 -9.57 -21.63
CA GLY A 22 -25.17 -8.12 -21.51
C GLY A 22 -24.63 -7.62 -20.17
N LEU A 23 -24.98 -8.27 -19.07
CA LEU A 23 -24.47 -7.98 -17.73
C LEU A 23 -22.96 -8.27 -17.61
N ASN A 24 -22.50 -9.36 -18.21
CA ASN A 24 -21.08 -9.73 -18.21
C ASN A 24 -20.28 -8.76 -19.10
N ARG A 25 -20.82 -8.33 -20.23
CA ARG A 25 -20.20 -7.35 -21.14
C ARG A 25 -20.17 -5.95 -20.52
N THR A 26 -21.20 -5.53 -19.77
CA THR A 26 -21.17 -4.27 -19.01
C THR A 26 -20.20 -4.35 -17.85
N SER A 27 -20.11 -5.49 -17.15
CA SER A 27 -19.12 -5.72 -16.09
C SER A 27 -17.69 -5.72 -16.64
N LEU A 28 -17.40 -6.43 -17.73
CA LEU A 28 -16.11 -6.44 -18.43
C LEU A 28 -15.75 -5.09 -19.05
N ALA A 29 -16.75 -4.28 -19.44
CA ALA A 29 -16.57 -2.89 -19.88
C ALA A 29 -16.30 -1.93 -18.71
N LEU A 30 -16.83 -2.20 -17.52
CA LEU A 30 -16.58 -1.45 -16.29
C LEU A 30 -15.19 -1.77 -15.71
N PHE A 31 -14.75 -3.03 -15.83
CA PHE A 31 -13.39 -3.49 -15.49
C PHE A 31 -12.33 -3.15 -16.56
N GLY A 32 -12.70 -2.56 -17.70
CA GLY A 32 -11.78 -2.08 -18.73
C GLY A 32 -11.08 -3.16 -19.57
N VAL A 33 -11.40 -4.44 -19.37
CA VAL A 33 -10.82 -5.59 -20.08
C VAL A 33 -11.46 -5.80 -21.46
N TRP A 34 -12.71 -5.35 -21.66
CA TRP A 34 -13.39 -5.50 -22.94
C TRP A 34 -12.88 -4.49 -24.00
N PRO A 35 -12.48 -4.94 -25.20
CA PRO A 35 -11.89 -4.07 -26.21
C PRO A 35 -12.95 -3.10 -26.76
N LYS A 36 -12.81 -1.80 -26.42
CA LYS A 36 -13.46 -0.71 -27.15
C LYS A 36 -12.51 -0.21 -28.22
N ASN A 37 -12.95 -0.34 -29.47
CA ASN A 37 -12.26 0.15 -30.66
C ASN A 37 -12.16 1.69 -30.63
N ASN A 38 -11.00 2.21 -31.04
CA ASN A 38 -10.54 3.60 -30.96
C ASN A 38 -10.50 4.24 -29.56
N GLU A 39 -9.32 4.26 -28.95
CA GLU A 39 -9.04 5.09 -27.77
C GLU A 39 -9.01 6.57 -28.15
N THR A 40 -9.62 7.48 -27.37
CA THR A 40 -9.00 8.82 -27.19
C THR A 40 -9.43 9.72 -26.01
N LYS A 41 -10.59 9.57 -25.34
CA LYS A 41 -10.91 10.48 -24.20
C LYS A 41 -11.64 9.82 -23.04
N GLN A 42 -12.58 8.92 -23.33
CA GLN A 42 -13.41 8.29 -22.30
C GLN A 42 -12.65 7.39 -21.33
N LYS A 43 -11.72 6.53 -21.81
CA LYS A 43 -10.95 5.65 -20.91
C LYS A 43 -10.04 6.43 -19.97
N LYS A 44 -9.41 7.50 -20.46
CA LYS A 44 -8.58 8.42 -19.68
C LYS A 44 -9.42 9.23 -18.69
N LEU A 45 -10.63 9.64 -19.09
CA LEU A 45 -11.60 10.32 -18.22
C LEU A 45 -12.10 9.41 -17.10
N ILE A 46 -12.45 8.16 -17.41
CA ILE A 46 -12.91 7.17 -16.43
C ILE A 46 -11.79 6.83 -15.44
N SER A 47 -10.57 6.57 -15.93
CA SER A 47 -9.41 6.35 -15.07
C SER A 47 -9.16 7.56 -14.14
N ASN A 48 -9.10 8.77 -14.68
CA ASN A 48 -8.92 9.99 -13.88
C ASN A 48 -10.04 10.19 -12.84
N ILE A 49 -11.30 9.89 -13.18
CA ILE A 49 -12.43 9.98 -12.24
C ILE A 49 -12.25 8.98 -11.11
N PHE A 50 -11.83 7.74 -11.39
CA PHE A 50 -11.57 6.74 -10.34
C PHE A 50 -10.40 7.15 -9.43
N THR A 51 -9.32 7.71 -9.99
CA THR A 51 -8.20 8.20 -9.18
C THR A 51 -8.63 9.37 -8.28
N ILE A 52 -9.40 10.31 -8.84
CA ILE A 52 -9.95 11.44 -8.08
C ILE A 52 -10.93 10.94 -7.00
N LEU A 53 -11.77 9.96 -7.31
CA LEU A 53 -12.72 9.37 -6.35
C LEU A 53 -12.00 8.66 -5.20
N MET A 54 -10.93 7.92 -5.47
CA MET A 54 -10.11 7.27 -4.44
C MET A 54 -9.39 8.31 -3.56
N LEU A 55 -8.92 9.40 -4.14
CA LEU A 55 -8.36 10.54 -3.38
C LEU A 55 -9.42 11.23 -2.52
N ILE A 56 -10.64 11.44 -3.04
CA ILE A 56 -11.76 12.02 -2.29
C ILE A 56 -12.17 11.12 -1.13
N ILE A 57 -12.24 9.80 -1.33
CA ILE A 57 -12.57 8.83 -0.28
C ILE A 57 -11.48 8.82 0.81
N ALA A 58 -10.19 8.88 0.43
CA ALA A 58 -9.08 8.98 1.37
C ALA A 58 -9.08 10.29 2.18
N ILE A 59 -9.41 11.41 1.54
CA ILE A 59 -9.56 12.72 2.20
C ILE A 59 -10.77 12.71 3.13
N CYS A 60 -11.94 12.26 2.66
CA CYS A 60 -13.15 12.15 3.48
C CYS A 60 -12.95 11.24 4.69
N GLY A 61 -12.23 10.12 4.55
CA GLY A 61 -11.90 9.22 5.66
C GLY A 61 -11.08 9.88 6.79
N CYS A 62 -10.26 10.89 6.47
CA CYS A 62 -9.50 11.67 7.45
C CYS A 62 -10.35 12.74 8.15
N TYR A 63 -11.45 13.17 7.52
CA TYR A 63 -12.33 14.22 8.04
C TYR A 63 -13.53 13.70 8.84
N ILE A 64 -13.81 12.38 8.85
CA ILE A 64 -14.85 11.79 9.70
C ILE A 64 -14.36 11.89 11.17
N PRO A 65 -14.98 12.74 12.01
CA PRO A 65 -14.55 12.88 13.39
C PRO A 65 -14.93 11.60 14.14
N ASN A 66 -13.92 10.88 14.65
CA ASN A 66 -14.18 9.75 15.53
C ASN A 66 -14.87 10.25 16.81
N PRO A 67 -16.03 9.69 17.21
CA PRO A 67 -16.73 10.11 18.43
C PRO A 67 -15.89 9.89 19.70
N GLY A 68 -14.85 9.05 19.63
CA GLY A 68 -13.94 8.73 20.74
C GLY A 68 -12.71 9.63 20.89
N LYS A 69 -12.61 10.79 20.23
CA LYS A 69 -11.42 11.67 20.26
C LYS A 69 -10.09 11.00 19.89
N LEU A 70 -10.13 9.92 19.09
CA LEU A 70 -8.91 9.24 18.64
C LEU A 70 -8.30 10.01 17.47
N LEU A 71 -7.06 10.49 17.66
CA LEU A 71 -6.30 11.11 16.58
C LEU A 71 -5.78 10.05 15.60
N PRO A 72 -5.65 10.39 14.32
CA PRO A 72 -5.25 9.45 13.28
C PRO A 72 -3.82 8.93 13.46
N LEU A 73 -2.93 9.72 14.08
CA LEU A 73 -1.59 9.29 14.46
C LEU A 73 -1.42 9.31 15.98
N GLN A 74 -1.08 8.13 16.52
CA GLN A 74 -0.76 7.96 17.93
C GLN A 74 0.72 8.25 18.17
N THR A 75 1.10 9.52 18.03
CA THR A 75 2.44 10.02 18.39
C THR A 75 2.45 10.61 19.80
N TYR A 76 3.65 10.74 20.37
CA TYR A 76 3.85 11.36 21.69
C TYR A 76 3.84 12.90 21.54
N TYR A 77 3.03 13.59 22.36
CA TYR A 77 2.89 15.05 22.35
C TYR A 77 3.37 15.62 23.69
N ILE A 78 4.20 16.66 23.63
CA ILE A 78 4.84 17.29 24.81
C ILE A 78 3.84 18.20 25.58
N TYR A 79 2.67 18.46 24.99
CA TYR A 79 1.61 19.29 25.58
C TYR A 79 0.35 18.45 25.87
N ASP A 80 -0.44 18.92 26.84
CA ASP A 80 -1.65 18.27 27.31
C ASP A 80 -2.76 18.34 26.24
N ARG A 81 -2.99 17.22 25.54
CA ARG A 81 -3.89 17.12 24.39
C ARG A 81 -5.37 17.11 24.77
N ASP A 82 -5.71 16.90 26.04
CA ASP A 82 -7.11 16.79 26.47
C ASP A 82 -7.77 18.16 26.71
N LYS A 83 -6.98 19.25 26.68
CA LYS A 83 -7.47 20.63 26.81
C LYS A 83 -7.87 21.21 25.45
N SER A 84 -9.15 21.59 25.31
CA SER A 84 -9.60 22.46 24.22
C SER A 84 -8.91 23.83 24.36
N PRO A 85 -8.32 24.41 23.30
CA PRO A 85 -8.49 24.14 21.86
C PRO A 85 -7.35 23.32 21.19
N PHE A 86 -6.33 22.89 21.94
CA PHE A 86 -5.12 22.27 21.37
C PHE A 86 -5.41 20.94 20.65
N TYR A 87 -6.40 20.17 21.13
CA TYR A 87 -6.86 18.95 20.47
C TYR A 87 -7.28 19.18 19.01
N GLU A 88 -8.14 20.17 18.79
CA GLU A 88 -8.74 20.46 17.47
C GLU A 88 -7.66 20.94 16.49
N ILE A 89 -6.76 21.81 16.96
CA ILE A 89 -5.62 22.29 16.16
C ILE A 89 -4.73 21.12 15.76
N THR A 90 -4.41 20.22 16.70
CA THR A 90 -3.56 19.06 16.43
C THR A 90 -4.19 18.07 15.46
N TYR A 91 -5.51 17.87 15.57
CA TYR A 91 -6.28 17.04 14.68
C TYR A 91 -6.25 17.57 13.25
N ILE A 92 -6.48 18.88 13.07
CA ILE A 92 -6.41 19.55 11.77
C ILE A 92 -5.00 19.48 11.20
N MET A 93 -3.97 19.78 12.00
CA MET A 93 -2.57 19.74 11.54
C MET A 93 -2.13 18.33 11.12
N GLN A 94 -2.54 17.28 11.84
CA GLN A 94 -2.27 15.89 11.43
C GLN A 94 -3.04 15.50 10.17
N GLY A 95 -4.31 15.90 10.03
CA GLY A 95 -5.11 15.63 8.84
C GLY A 95 -4.53 16.30 7.58
N LEU A 96 -4.10 17.57 7.71
CA LEU A 96 -3.41 18.28 6.64
C LEU A 96 -2.05 17.65 6.32
N GLY A 97 -1.27 17.24 7.32
CA GLY A 97 -0.01 16.56 7.12
C GLY A 97 -0.16 15.20 6.41
N LEU A 98 -1.10 14.37 6.85
CA LEU A 98 -1.40 13.06 6.26
C LEU A 98 -1.89 13.19 4.82
N SER A 99 -2.79 14.15 4.56
CA SER A 99 -3.28 14.39 3.20
C SER A 99 -2.17 14.91 2.29
N ALA A 100 -1.30 15.81 2.75
CA ALA A 100 -0.14 16.27 1.98
C ALA A 100 0.84 15.12 1.65
N VAL A 101 1.15 14.25 2.61
CA VAL A 101 2.00 13.07 2.39
C VAL A 101 1.34 12.10 1.39
N ALA A 102 0.04 11.87 1.49
CA ALA A 102 -0.69 11.02 0.54
C ALA A 102 -0.68 11.60 -0.87
N ILE A 103 -0.87 12.91 -1.03
CA ILE A 103 -0.81 13.60 -2.33
C ILE A 103 0.60 13.50 -2.92
N MET A 104 1.65 13.70 -2.12
CA MET A 104 3.03 13.54 -2.59
C MET A 104 3.32 12.10 -3.05
N TYR A 105 2.91 11.10 -2.26
CA TYR A 105 3.12 9.69 -2.60
C TYR A 105 2.35 9.27 -3.86
N THR A 106 1.07 9.61 -3.95
CA THR A 106 0.23 9.31 -5.12
C THR A 106 0.66 10.08 -6.37
N GLY A 107 1.20 11.30 -6.21
CA GLY A 107 1.77 12.07 -7.31
C GLY A 107 2.98 11.37 -7.94
N VAL A 108 3.89 10.84 -7.12
CA VAL A 108 5.05 10.06 -7.60
C VAL A 108 4.59 8.78 -8.31
N ASP A 109 3.65 8.03 -7.72
CA ASP A 109 3.11 6.80 -8.30
C ASP A 109 2.35 7.04 -9.62
N SER A 110 1.59 8.13 -9.70
CA SER A 110 0.87 8.53 -10.92
C SER A 110 1.83 8.92 -12.04
N PHE A 111 2.91 9.63 -11.71
CA PHE A 111 3.94 9.99 -12.68
C PHE A 111 4.65 8.75 -13.23
N LEU A 112 5.04 7.82 -12.35
CA LEU A 112 5.61 6.53 -12.74
C LEU A 112 4.65 5.73 -13.63
N SER A 113 3.38 5.63 -13.24
CA SER A 113 2.36 4.89 -13.99
C SER A 113 2.10 5.45 -15.39
N LEU A 114 2.08 6.79 -15.54
CA LEU A 114 1.94 7.43 -16.85
C LEU A 114 3.17 7.16 -17.75
N LEU A 115 4.36 7.14 -17.18
CA LEU A 115 5.60 6.79 -17.90
C LEU A 115 5.60 5.33 -18.33
N VAL A 116 5.17 4.39 -17.48
CA VAL A 116 4.96 2.98 -17.87
C VAL A 116 4.01 2.88 -19.07
N PHE A 117 2.85 3.54 -18.99
CA PHE A 117 1.84 3.47 -20.05
C PHE A 117 2.34 4.04 -21.37
N HIS A 118 3.03 5.18 -21.33
CA HIS A 118 3.64 5.78 -22.52
C HIS A 118 4.65 4.83 -23.19
N ILE A 119 5.46 4.14 -22.39
CA ILE A 119 6.49 3.20 -22.84
C ILE A 119 5.90 1.87 -23.35
N ILE A 120 4.77 1.41 -22.81
CA ILE A 120 4.03 0.25 -23.35
C ILE A 120 3.38 0.62 -24.68
N SER A 121 2.88 1.85 -24.80
CA SER A 121 2.30 2.36 -26.04
C SER A 121 3.34 2.62 -27.13
N GLN A 122 4.58 2.95 -26.75
CA GLN A 122 5.71 3.07 -27.67
C GLN A 122 6.28 1.66 -27.93
N GLY A 123 6.31 1.21 -29.19
CA GLY A 123 6.65 -0.17 -29.58
C GLY A 123 8.03 -0.70 -29.14
N ARG A 124 8.48 -1.81 -29.74
CA ARG A 124 9.60 -2.67 -29.27
C ARG A 124 11.01 -2.05 -29.28
N ASP A 125 11.18 -0.79 -29.67
CA ASP A 125 12.50 -0.18 -29.73
C ASP A 125 13.02 0.21 -28.34
N LEU A 126 14.25 -0.24 -28.04
CA LEU A 126 15.01 0.07 -26.83
C LEU A 126 15.60 1.48 -26.95
N SER A 127 14.75 2.49 -26.79
CA SER A 127 15.15 3.89 -26.82
C SER A 127 15.76 4.33 -25.48
N ILE A 128 16.64 5.34 -25.52
CA ILE A 128 17.23 5.98 -24.33
C ILE A 128 16.20 6.28 -23.23
N PRO A 129 15.01 6.88 -23.47
CA PRO A 129 14.04 7.13 -22.41
C PRO A 129 13.53 5.86 -21.73
N ARG A 130 13.44 4.72 -22.45
CA ARG A 130 13.04 3.42 -21.86
C ARG A 130 14.10 2.91 -20.89
N LEU A 131 15.38 3.06 -21.24
CA LEU A 131 16.48 2.65 -20.38
C LEU A 131 16.58 3.53 -19.13
N THR A 132 16.50 4.86 -19.28
CA THR A 132 16.46 5.80 -18.16
C THR A 132 15.29 5.50 -17.22
N PHE A 133 14.14 5.09 -17.76
CA PHE A 133 12.96 4.72 -17.00
C PHE A 133 13.14 3.43 -16.17
N ILE A 134 13.66 2.36 -16.77
CA ILE A 134 13.95 1.10 -16.07
C ILE A 134 14.91 1.35 -14.90
N ILE A 135 15.94 2.17 -15.13
CA ILE A 135 16.89 2.58 -14.08
C ILE A 135 16.16 3.37 -12.99
N THR A 136 15.28 4.30 -13.36
CA THR A 136 14.53 5.13 -12.39
C THR A 136 13.59 4.29 -11.51
N ILE A 137 12.86 3.32 -12.08
CA ILE A 137 12.05 2.37 -11.30
C ILE A 137 12.94 1.61 -10.32
N PHE A 138 14.07 1.08 -10.80
CA PHE A 138 14.93 0.26 -9.98
C PHE A 138 15.50 1.04 -8.80
N VAL A 139 15.99 2.26 -9.04
CA VAL A 139 16.50 3.17 -8.01
C VAL A 139 15.40 3.54 -7.00
N ASN A 140 14.19 3.83 -7.48
CA ASN A 140 13.07 4.17 -6.61
C ASN A 140 12.64 2.98 -5.73
N ALA A 141 12.42 1.80 -6.32
CA ALA A 141 12.04 0.59 -5.59
C ALA A 141 13.11 0.19 -4.56
N PHE A 142 14.38 0.29 -4.95
CA PHE A 142 15.52 0.05 -4.06
C PHE A 142 15.54 1.07 -2.91
N GLY A 143 15.39 2.36 -3.22
CA GLY A 143 15.37 3.44 -2.23
C GLY A 143 14.24 3.30 -1.21
N HIS A 144 13.01 3.03 -1.67
CA HIS A 144 11.86 2.79 -0.79
C HIS A 144 12.12 1.61 0.15
N THR A 145 12.60 0.49 -0.40
CA THR A 145 12.91 -0.71 0.40
C THR A 145 13.95 -0.41 1.47
N CYS A 146 15.03 0.33 1.13
CA CYS A 146 16.05 0.73 2.09
C CYS A 146 15.49 1.58 3.23
N VAL A 147 14.64 2.56 2.92
CA VAL A 147 14.00 3.42 3.93
C VAL A 147 13.10 2.58 4.85
N TYR A 148 12.30 1.66 4.31
CA TYR A 148 11.47 0.79 5.14
C TYR A 148 12.28 -0.12 6.05
N CYS A 149 13.39 -0.70 5.56
CA CYS A 149 14.31 -1.50 6.37
C CYS A 149 14.96 -0.66 7.48
N ALA A 150 15.41 0.56 7.18
CA ALA A 150 16.01 1.45 8.18
C ALA A 150 15.01 1.84 9.28
N VAL A 151 13.78 2.18 8.90
CA VAL A 151 12.69 2.46 9.85
C VAL A 151 12.37 1.22 10.69
N GLY A 152 12.39 0.02 10.09
CA GLY A 152 12.22 -1.26 10.81
C GLY A 152 13.28 -1.50 11.87
N GLU A 153 14.56 -1.25 11.56
CA GLU A 153 15.66 -1.36 12.53
C GLU A 153 15.50 -0.38 13.70
N ILE A 154 15.18 0.88 13.40
CA ILE A 154 14.96 1.91 14.42
C ILE A 154 13.79 1.48 15.34
N LEU A 155 12.70 0.96 14.76
CA LEU A 155 11.56 0.48 15.53
C LEU A 155 11.94 -0.65 16.48
N VAL A 156 12.69 -1.65 15.99
CA VAL A 156 13.18 -2.77 16.81
C VAL A 156 14.07 -2.27 17.95
N ALA A 157 15.00 -1.34 17.65
CA ALA A 157 15.89 -0.75 18.64
C ALA A 157 15.12 0.00 19.75
N GLN A 158 14.06 0.74 19.38
CA GLN A 158 13.21 1.43 20.36
C GLN A 158 12.42 0.45 21.23
N CYS A 159 11.88 -0.63 20.66
CA CYS A 159 11.18 -1.66 21.43
C CYS A 159 12.09 -2.33 22.47
N GLU A 160 13.33 -2.65 22.08
CA GLU A 160 14.33 -3.20 22.99
C GLU A 160 14.70 -2.21 24.10
N GLY A 161 14.87 -0.92 23.76
CA GLY A 161 15.12 0.13 24.74
C GLY A 161 14.00 0.25 25.79
N ILE A 162 12.74 0.18 25.35
CA ILE A 162 11.57 0.17 26.24
C ILE A 162 11.58 -1.07 27.15
N TYR A 163 11.86 -2.25 26.59
CA TYR A 163 11.95 -3.49 27.35
C TYR A 163 13.02 -3.40 28.45
N GLN A 164 14.23 -2.94 28.11
CA GLN A 164 15.32 -2.80 29.07
C GLN A 164 15.02 -1.78 30.18
N ALA A 165 14.41 -0.64 29.83
CA ALA A 165 14.01 0.37 30.80
C ALA A 165 12.95 -0.17 31.77
N ALA A 166 11.95 -0.89 31.25
CA ALA A 166 10.92 -1.52 32.05
C ALA A 166 11.48 -2.65 32.95
N TYR A 167 12.44 -3.43 32.45
CA TYR A 167 13.11 -4.49 33.21
C TYR A 167 13.94 -3.98 34.38
N LYS A 168 14.70 -2.88 34.17
CA LYS A 168 15.53 -2.26 35.21
C LYS A 168 14.71 -1.53 36.29
N TYR A 169 13.43 -1.27 36.03
CA TYR A 169 12.55 -0.62 36.98
C TYR A 169 12.24 -1.56 38.17
N LYS A 170 12.17 -1.03 39.39
CA LYS A 170 11.85 -1.80 40.61
C LYS A 170 10.36 -2.16 40.67
N TRP A 171 9.91 -2.97 39.72
CA TRP A 171 8.51 -3.34 39.49
C TRP A 171 7.85 -4.04 40.69
N TYR A 172 8.65 -4.72 41.52
CA TYR A 172 8.20 -5.40 42.73
C TYR A 172 7.86 -4.45 43.89
N ASN A 173 8.30 -3.19 43.82
CA ASN A 173 7.94 -2.16 44.81
C ASN A 173 6.70 -1.36 44.40
N LEU A 174 6.10 -1.67 43.26
CA LEU A 174 4.94 -0.95 42.73
C LEU A 174 3.63 -1.55 43.25
N GLU A 175 2.61 -0.69 43.36
CA GLU A 175 1.25 -1.12 43.61
C GLU A 175 0.81 -2.16 42.55
N SER A 176 0.08 -3.20 42.98
CA SER A 176 -0.25 -4.37 42.15
C SER A 176 -0.84 -4.01 40.78
N LYS A 177 -1.67 -2.95 40.70
CA LYS A 177 -2.26 -2.47 39.45
C LYS A 177 -1.22 -1.92 38.47
N LYS A 178 -0.25 -1.13 38.95
CA LYS A 178 0.82 -0.55 38.12
C LYS A 178 1.85 -1.61 37.73
N ALA A 179 2.18 -2.53 38.64
CA ALA A 179 3.09 -3.64 38.37
C ALA A 179 2.55 -4.56 37.26
N LYS A 180 1.24 -4.89 37.29
CA LYS A 180 0.57 -5.67 36.22
C LYS A 180 0.63 -4.97 34.86
N ASN A 181 0.40 -3.65 34.82
CA ASN A 181 0.51 -2.88 33.58
C ASN A 181 1.95 -2.88 33.02
N LEU A 182 2.94 -2.72 33.89
CA LEU A 182 4.36 -2.78 33.50
C LEU A 182 4.76 -4.16 32.99
N MET A 183 4.32 -5.23 33.65
CA MET A 183 4.52 -6.61 33.21
C MET A 183 3.94 -6.84 31.80
N MET A 184 2.74 -6.30 31.53
CA MET A 184 2.11 -6.38 30.21
C MET A 184 2.94 -5.66 29.14
N ILE A 185 3.50 -4.49 29.47
CA ILE A 185 4.39 -3.74 28.57
C ILE A 185 5.67 -4.54 28.31
N MET A 186 6.29 -5.12 29.33
CA MET A 186 7.50 -5.94 29.19
C MET A 186 7.26 -7.17 28.30
N ILE A 187 6.18 -7.91 28.50
CA ILE A 187 5.84 -9.08 27.66
C ILE A 187 5.63 -8.67 26.21
N ARG A 188 4.98 -7.53 25.97
CA ARG A 188 4.77 -7.00 24.61
C ARG A 188 6.05 -6.49 23.95
N ALA A 189 6.91 -5.80 24.71
CA ALA A 189 8.17 -5.23 24.22
C ALA A 189 9.26 -6.30 24.00
N ASN A 190 9.24 -7.39 24.77
CA ASN A 190 10.15 -8.53 24.60
C ASN A 190 9.90 -9.28 23.28
N LYS A 191 8.69 -9.17 22.72
CA LYS A 191 8.41 -9.68 21.38
C LYS A 191 8.86 -8.62 20.38
N SER A 192 10.04 -8.82 19.78
CA SER A 192 10.62 -7.84 18.87
C SER A 192 9.63 -7.54 17.73
N LEU A 193 9.25 -6.26 17.62
CA LEU A 193 8.28 -5.76 16.64
C LEU A 193 8.97 -5.63 15.28
N TYR A 194 9.03 -6.75 14.56
CA TYR A 194 9.51 -6.74 13.18
C TYR A 194 8.41 -6.26 12.24
N LEU A 195 8.70 -5.23 11.44
CA LEU A 195 7.92 -4.95 10.25
C LEU A 195 8.12 -6.12 9.28
N THR A 196 7.14 -6.99 9.12
CA THR A 196 7.21 -8.09 8.15
C THR A 196 6.57 -7.72 6.81
N ALA A 197 7.29 -7.93 5.70
CA ALA A 197 6.71 -7.90 4.37
C ALA A 197 5.81 -9.11 4.15
N GLY A 198 4.51 -8.88 3.96
CA GLY A 198 3.52 -9.93 3.63
C GLY A 198 3.42 -11.07 4.65
N LYS A 199 3.85 -10.86 5.91
CA LYS A 199 4.05 -11.89 6.96
C LYS A 199 5.11 -12.97 6.64
N LEU A 200 5.84 -12.85 5.54
CA LEU A 200 6.80 -13.87 5.10
C LEU A 200 8.23 -13.55 5.52
N PHE A 201 8.63 -12.27 5.49
CA PHE A 201 10.01 -11.88 5.76
C PHE A 201 10.11 -10.63 6.66
N PRO A 202 10.97 -10.63 7.68
CA PRO A 202 11.23 -9.42 8.46
C PRO A 202 12.02 -8.40 7.62
N MET A 203 11.51 -7.17 7.56
CA MET A 203 12.12 -6.02 6.87
C MET A 203 13.23 -5.45 7.75
N THR A 204 14.37 -6.12 7.74
CA THR A 204 15.61 -5.71 8.42
C THR A 204 16.68 -5.40 7.38
N MET A 205 17.69 -4.62 7.76
CA MET A 205 18.81 -4.31 6.86
C MET A 205 19.59 -5.58 6.51
N SER A 206 19.68 -6.52 7.46
CA SER A 206 20.30 -7.83 7.25
C SER A 206 19.57 -8.66 6.19
N THR A 207 18.24 -8.77 6.27
CA THR A 207 17.43 -9.48 5.25
C THR A 207 17.64 -8.85 3.86
N PHE A 208 17.66 -7.52 3.78
CA PHE A 208 17.87 -6.82 2.52
C PHE A 208 19.26 -7.07 1.93
N CYS A 209 20.33 -6.96 2.73
CA CYS A 209 21.68 -7.28 2.28
C CYS A 209 21.82 -8.74 1.81
N ASN A 210 21.14 -9.67 2.49
CA ASN A 210 21.13 -11.07 2.09
C ASN A 210 20.40 -11.27 0.74
N LEU A 211 19.29 -10.56 0.51
CA LEU A 211 18.60 -10.56 -0.79
C LEU A 211 19.47 -10.01 -1.92
N LEU A 212 20.28 -8.96 -1.65
CA LEU A 212 21.21 -8.42 -2.65
C LEU A 212 22.38 -9.38 -2.93
N LYS A 213 22.88 -10.07 -1.91
CA LYS A 213 23.92 -11.09 -2.08
C LYS A 213 23.42 -12.27 -2.90
N THR A 214 22.22 -12.77 -2.61
CA THR A 214 21.64 -13.89 -3.36
C THR A 214 21.33 -13.50 -4.80
N SER A 215 20.76 -12.31 -5.05
CA SER A 215 20.52 -11.83 -6.42
C SER A 215 21.81 -11.66 -7.22
N GLY A 216 22.84 -11.06 -6.62
CA GLY A 216 24.18 -10.98 -7.23
C GLY A 216 24.80 -12.35 -7.51
N GLY A 217 24.59 -13.32 -6.61
CA GLY A 217 24.98 -14.72 -6.79
C GLY A 217 24.29 -15.36 -8.01
N TYR A 218 22.97 -15.21 -8.14
CA TYR A 218 22.23 -15.72 -9.30
C TYR A 218 22.68 -15.07 -10.61
N ILE A 219 22.89 -13.76 -10.63
CA ILE A 219 23.41 -13.05 -11.81
C ILE A 219 24.79 -13.58 -12.19
N SER A 220 25.67 -13.79 -11.20
CA SER A 220 27.02 -14.32 -11.43
C SER A 220 26.98 -15.73 -12.02
N VAL A 221 26.11 -16.61 -11.51
CA VAL A 221 25.92 -17.97 -12.06
C VAL A 221 25.37 -17.92 -13.48
N LEU A 222 24.37 -17.07 -13.74
CA LEU A 222 23.79 -16.88 -15.07
C LEU A 222 24.82 -16.34 -16.08
N LEU A 223 25.70 -15.43 -15.65
CA LEU A 223 26.79 -14.92 -16.48
C LEU A 223 27.82 -16.02 -16.78
N ALA A 224 28.18 -16.82 -15.78
CA ALA A 224 29.15 -17.91 -15.94
C ALA A 224 28.65 -19.06 -16.84
N HIS A 225 27.34 -19.29 -16.92
CA HIS A 225 26.74 -20.29 -17.81
C HIS A 225 26.48 -19.79 -19.24
N ARG A 226 26.73 -18.50 -19.52
CA ARG A 226 26.53 -17.90 -20.84
C ARG A 226 27.78 -17.95 -21.72
N GLU A 227 28.91 -18.41 -21.17
CA GLU A 227 30.14 -18.76 -21.87
C GLU A 227 30.15 -20.25 -22.22
#